data_AF-A0A847HEG9-F1
#
_entry.id   AF-A0A847HEG9-F1
#
_cell.length_a   1.000
_cell.length_b   1.000
_cell.length_c   1.000
_cell.angle_alpha   90.00
_cell.angle_beta   90.00
_cell.angle_gamma   90.00
#
_symmetry.space_group_name_H-M   'P 1'
#
loop_
_entity.id
_entity.type
_entity.pdbx_description
1 polymer ?
#
loop_
_entity_poly.entity_id
_entity_poly.type
_entity_poly.pdbx_seq_one_letter_code
_entity_poly.pdbx_strand_id
1 'polypeptide(L)'
;MTRKVEPPEVKNNGDDDVREMLQRILLPRKGEPHDVRMLYLIEAEQNKERLTWGDRVTVTVPAGAEASFQTYFNAFPASYWRRWSQLEHVLLRMNVAGTASIEVYRSKIDGARVAVAGNLITDDVAEFTIPLSHFEDGGWVWFDVTAETDATITEAGWFADRAPGPQIMPDGTEVGPFEKRATVGIPTFNRPHDAVAALRALGEDPLVDAAIDAVVMPDQGNRHPADEPGYDEAVAHFGDRFHEFRQGNLGGSGGYSRIMYE
;
A
#
# COMPACT_ATOMS: atom_id res chain seq x y z
N MET A 1 -18.28 3.47 -40.60
CA MET A 1 -17.16 4.33 -40.18
C MET A 1 -17.13 4.35 -38.67
N THR A 2 -16.41 3.41 -38.06
CA THR A 2 -16.22 3.31 -36.62
C THR A 2 -14.81 3.83 -36.35
N ARG A 3 -14.69 5.02 -35.74
CA ARG A 3 -13.41 5.60 -35.34
C ARG A 3 -12.83 4.70 -34.24
N LYS A 4 -11.80 3.91 -34.56
CA LYS A 4 -10.90 3.35 -33.56
C LYS A 4 -10.27 4.54 -32.84
N VAL A 5 -10.56 4.70 -31.56
CA VAL A 5 -9.81 5.60 -30.69
C VAL A 5 -8.48 4.90 -30.47
N GLU A 6 -7.40 5.45 -31.03
CA GLU A 6 -6.06 4.96 -30.74
C GLU A 6 -5.75 5.19 -29.26
N PRO A 7 -5.21 4.20 -28.54
CA PRO A 7 -4.73 4.41 -27.18
C PRO A 7 -3.64 5.49 -27.20
N PRO A 8 -3.54 6.33 -26.16
CA PRO A 8 -2.57 7.40 -26.11
C PRO A 8 -1.15 6.85 -26.30
N GLU A 9 -0.41 7.46 -27.23
CA GLU A 9 1.03 7.21 -27.44
C GLU A 9 1.79 7.43 -26.13
N VAL A 10 2.33 6.35 -25.56
CA VAL A 10 3.30 6.41 -24.47
C VAL A 10 4.65 6.79 -25.10
N LYS A 11 5.03 8.07 -24.95
CA LYS A 11 6.34 8.55 -25.37
C LYS A 11 7.39 8.11 -24.35
N ASN A 12 8.15 7.06 -24.68
CA ASN A 12 9.40 6.75 -23.99
C ASN A 12 10.43 7.84 -24.27
N ASN A 13 10.74 8.64 -23.26
CA ASN A 13 11.72 9.71 -23.31
C ASN A 13 12.65 9.60 -22.09
N GLY A 14 13.64 8.69 -22.14
CA GLY A 14 15.01 8.95 -21.68
C GLY A 14 15.31 9.17 -20.18
N ASP A 15 14.29 9.21 -19.32
CA ASP A 15 14.37 9.12 -17.84
C ASP A 15 13.60 7.87 -17.31
N ASP A 16 13.23 6.97 -18.22
CA ASP A 16 12.19 5.92 -18.12
C ASP A 16 12.49 4.75 -17.14
N ASP A 17 13.37 4.88 -16.14
CA ASP A 17 13.78 3.74 -15.29
C ASP A 17 13.36 3.80 -13.80
N VAL A 18 12.88 4.95 -13.30
CA VAL A 18 12.47 5.05 -11.89
C VAL A 18 11.00 4.62 -11.73
N ARG A 19 10.76 3.53 -10.99
CA ARG A 19 9.44 3.18 -10.46
C ARG A 19 9.45 3.40 -8.95
N GLU A 20 8.94 4.54 -8.51
CA GLU A 20 8.79 4.85 -7.09
C GLU A 20 7.49 4.24 -6.58
N MET A 21 7.60 3.21 -5.73
CA MET A 21 6.46 2.44 -5.25
C MET A 21 5.60 3.26 -4.28
N LEU A 22 4.33 3.46 -4.63
CA LEU A 22 3.35 4.19 -3.82
C LEU A 22 2.54 3.24 -2.94
N GLN A 23 2.11 2.11 -3.51
CA GLN A 23 1.25 1.13 -2.85
C GLN A 23 1.49 -0.26 -3.45
N ARG A 24 1.85 -1.23 -2.61
CA ARG A 24 1.87 -2.65 -3.00
C ARG A 24 0.46 -3.21 -3.06
N ILE A 25 0.24 -4.16 -3.96
CA ILE A 25 -0.92 -5.04 -3.85
C ILE A 25 -0.64 -6.07 -2.75
N LEU A 26 -1.60 -6.25 -1.86
CA LEU A 26 -1.50 -7.09 -0.68
C LEU A 26 -2.58 -8.18 -0.68
N LEU A 27 -2.25 -9.29 -0.02
CA LEU A 27 -3.15 -10.42 0.19
C LEU A 27 -3.37 -10.64 1.69
N PRO A 28 -4.52 -11.24 2.06
CA PRO A 28 -4.82 -11.55 3.45
C PRO A 28 -3.90 -12.67 3.95
N ARG A 29 -3.66 -12.72 5.27
CA ARG A 29 -2.92 -13.85 5.86
C ARG A 29 -3.70 -15.15 5.65
N LYS A 30 -2.97 -16.27 5.69
CA LYS A 30 -3.61 -17.59 5.64
C LYS A 30 -4.50 -17.77 6.87
N GLY A 31 -5.73 -18.20 6.65
CA GLY A 31 -6.71 -18.44 7.73
C GLY A 31 -7.61 -17.24 8.05
N GLU A 32 -7.40 -16.09 7.41
CA GLU A 32 -8.31 -14.94 7.58
C GLU A 32 -9.75 -15.29 7.13
N PRO A 33 -10.77 -14.82 7.87
CA PRO A 33 -12.16 -15.07 7.55
C PRO A 33 -12.57 -14.35 6.26
N HIS A 34 -13.66 -14.81 5.64
CA HIS A 34 -14.06 -14.35 4.32
C HIS A 34 -14.32 -12.83 4.23
N ASP A 35 -14.97 -12.26 5.24
CA ASP A 35 -15.22 -10.82 5.37
C ASP A 35 -13.92 -10.00 5.38
N VAL A 36 -12.86 -10.47 6.07
CA VAL A 36 -11.55 -9.82 6.05
C VAL A 36 -10.86 -9.97 4.70
N ARG A 37 -10.98 -11.13 4.05
CA ARG A 37 -10.36 -11.34 2.71
C ARG A 37 -10.94 -10.41 1.65
N MET A 38 -12.23 -10.05 1.75
CA MET A 38 -12.89 -9.10 0.85
C MET A 38 -12.31 -7.68 0.91
N LEU A 39 -11.50 -7.35 1.93
CA LEU A 39 -10.73 -6.10 1.97
C LEU A 39 -9.54 -6.10 1.00
N TYR A 40 -9.16 -7.27 0.45
CA TYR A 40 -7.98 -7.46 -0.41
C TYR A 40 -8.36 -7.93 -1.81
N LEU A 41 -9.22 -8.93 -1.95
CA LEU A 41 -9.65 -9.43 -3.26
C LEU A 41 -11.10 -9.92 -3.24
N ILE A 42 -11.74 -9.83 -4.40
CA ILE A 42 -13.09 -10.34 -4.64
C ILE A 42 -12.97 -11.42 -5.70
N GLU A 43 -13.14 -12.68 -5.30
CA GLU A 43 -13.17 -13.81 -6.23
C GLU A 43 -14.56 -13.86 -6.90
N ALA A 44 -14.62 -14.07 -8.22
CA ALA A 44 -15.89 -14.17 -8.91
C ALA A 44 -16.67 -15.43 -8.48
N GLU A 45 -18.00 -15.32 -8.34
CA GLU A 45 -18.85 -16.40 -7.82
C GLU A 45 -18.82 -17.66 -8.71
N GLN A 46 -18.58 -17.49 -10.01
CA GLN A 46 -18.49 -18.57 -10.99
C GLN A 46 -17.14 -19.31 -11.00
N ASN A 47 -16.16 -18.89 -10.20
CA ASN A 47 -14.86 -19.56 -10.12
C ASN A 47 -15.04 -21.00 -9.64
N LYS A 48 -14.48 -21.96 -10.39
CA LYS A 48 -14.53 -23.39 -10.02
C LYS A 48 -13.56 -23.74 -8.89
N GLU A 49 -12.49 -22.97 -8.80
CA GLU A 49 -11.42 -23.13 -7.83
C GLU A 49 -11.11 -21.77 -7.20
N ARG A 50 -10.63 -21.80 -5.95
CA ARG A 50 -10.22 -20.58 -5.27
C ARG A 50 -8.84 -20.14 -5.72
N LEU A 51 -8.63 -18.83 -5.70
CA LEU A 51 -7.29 -18.26 -5.81
C LEU A 51 -6.42 -18.74 -4.64
N THR A 52 -5.12 -18.87 -4.89
CA THR A 52 -4.15 -19.33 -3.89
C THR A 52 -2.98 -18.36 -3.75
N TRP A 53 -2.37 -18.31 -2.57
CA TRP A 53 -1.20 -17.48 -2.28
C TRP A 53 -0.37 -18.08 -1.15
N GLY A 54 0.95 -18.01 -1.27
CA GLY A 54 1.91 -18.50 -0.27
C GLY A 54 2.41 -17.41 0.67
N ASP A 55 2.40 -16.17 0.21
CA ASP A 55 2.83 -14.97 0.93
C ASP A 55 1.76 -13.87 0.81
N ARG A 56 2.10 -12.62 1.19
CA ARG A 56 1.16 -11.50 1.17
C ARG A 56 1.20 -10.66 -0.12
N VAL A 57 1.97 -11.03 -1.12
CA VAL A 57 2.25 -10.22 -2.33
C VAL A 57 2.22 -11.02 -3.65
N THR A 58 2.01 -12.33 -3.58
CA THR A 58 1.97 -13.26 -4.72
C THR A 58 0.65 -14.00 -4.75
N VAL A 59 -0.08 -13.92 -5.86
CA VAL A 59 -1.36 -14.64 -6.04
C VAL A 59 -1.34 -15.48 -7.31
N THR A 60 -1.85 -16.70 -7.22
CA THR A 60 -2.11 -17.57 -8.37
C THR A 60 -3.61 -17.63 -8.62
N VAL A 61 -3.98 -17.27 -9.85
CA VAL A 61 -5.34 -17.30 -10.41
C VAL A 61 -5.46 -18.53 -11.31
N PRO A 62 -6.32 -19.51 -10.98
CA PRO A 62 -6.51 -20.70 -11.80
C PRO A 62 -7.06 -20.38 -13.19
N ALA A 63 -6.76 -21.22 -14.18
CA ALA A 63 -7.29 -21.08 -15.53
C ALA A 63 -8.83 -20.96 -15.55
N GLY A 64 -9.33 -19.94 -16.23
CA GLY A 64 -10.75 -19.63 -16.32
C GLY A 64 -11.36 -18.96 -15.09
N ALA A 65 -10.56 -18.62 -14.07
CA ALA A 65 -10.99 -17.86 -12.90
C ALA A 65 -10.81 -16.36 -13.10
N GLU A 66 -11.62 -15.59 -12.37
CA GLU A 66 -11.57 -14.13 -12.33
C GLU A 66 -11.49 -13.61 -10.90
N ALA A 67 -10.73 -12.54 -10.70
CA ALA A 67 -10.71 -11.82 -9.44
C ALA A 67 -10.63 -10.31 -9.66
N SER A 68 -11.38 -9.57 -8.85
CA SER A 68 -11.33 -8.13 -8.80
C SER A 68 -10.49 -7.64 -7.62
N PHE A 69 -9.66 -6.65 -7.88
CA PHE A 69 -8.91 -5.90 -6.87
C PHE A 69 -9.58 -4.54 -6.57
N GLN A 70 -10.89 -4.42 -6.86
CA GLN A 70 -11.75 -3.34 -6.40
C GLN A 70 -12.00 -3.42 -4.88
N THR A 71 -10.94 -3.31 -4.09
CA THR A 71 -10.97 -3.56 -2.65
C THR A 71 -10.21 -2.48 -1.88
N TYR A 72 -10.46 -2.44 -0.58
CA TYR A 72 -9.94 -1.38 0.29
C TYR A 72 -8.41 -1.27 0.25
N PHE A 73 -7.68 -2.38 0.30
CA PHE A 73 -6.22 -2.36 0.33
C PHE A 73 -5.55 -2.28 -1.05
N ASN A 74 -6.25 -2.66 -2.13
CA ASN A 74 -5.62 -2.85 -3.45
C ASN A 74 -6.08 -1.86 -4.51
N ALA A 75 -7.26 -1.25 -4.36
CA ALA A 75 -7.64 -0.11 -5.18
C ALA A 75 -6.80 1.12 -4.81
N PHE A 76 -6.53 1.97 -5.79
CA PHE A 76 -5.78 3.20 -5.64
C PHE A 76 -6.71 4.40 -5.42
N PRO A 77 -6.56 5.17 -4.33
CA PRO A 77 -7.40 6.33 -4.02
C PRO A 77 -7.03 7.55 -4.89
N ALA A 78 -7.27 7.44 -6.20
CA ALA A 78 -6.76 8.36 -7.23
C ALA A 78 -7.09 9.85 -6.98
N SER A 79 -8.29 10.17 -6.47
CA SER A 79 -8.65 11.56 -6.18
C SER A 79 -7.80 12.20 -5.08
N TYR A 80 -7.36 11.43 -4.09
CA TYR A 80 -6.49 11.94 -3.02
C TYR A 80 -5.10 12.26 -3.54
N TRP A 81 -4.53 11.35 -4.33
CA TRP A 81 -3.22 11.55 -4.96
C TRP A 81 -3.24 12.73 -5.92
N ARG A 82 -4.29 12.85 -6.74
CA ARG A 82 -4.49 14.02 -7.60
C ARG A 82 -4.49 15.33 -6.80
N ARG A 83 -5.18 15.34 -5.66
CA ARG A 83 -5.39 16.57 -4.89
C ARG A 83 -4.18 16.98 -4.04
N TRP A 84 -3.45 16.01 -3.49
CA TRP A 84 -2.47 16.23 -2.43
C TRP A 84 -1.04 15.80 -2.77
N SER A 85 -0.78 15.42 -4.02
CA SER A 85 0.57 15.07 -4.49
C SER A 85 0.95 15.82 -5.76
N GLN A 86 2.19 15.59 -6.22
CA GLN A 86 2.75 16.15 -7.46
C GLN A 86 2.51 15.26 -8.69
N LEU A 87 1.68 14.22 -8.55
CA LEU A 87 1.46 13.24 -9.60
C LEU A 87 0.37 13.71 -10.57
N GLU A 88 0.67 13.60 -11.87
CA GLU A 88 -0.29 13.83 -12.96
C GLU A 88 -0.92 12.51 -13.45
N HIS A 89 -0.25 11.40 -13.20
CA HIS A 89 -0.67 10.05 -13.52
C HIS A 89 -0.12 9.07 -12.48
N VAL A 90 -0.63 7.84 -12.48
CA VAL A 90 -0.10 6.72 -11.70
C VAL A 90 0.13 5.54 -12.63
N LEU A 91 1.15 4.73 -12.34
CA LEU A 91 1.44 3.49 -13.04
C LEU A 91 0.86 2.31 -12.27
N LEU A 92 0.13 1.42 -12.94
CA LEU A 92 -0.11 0.05 -12.45
C LEU A 92 0.95 -0.84 -13.09
N ARG A 93 1.71 -1.59 -12.29
CA ARG A 93 2.71 -2.54 -12.79
C ARG A 93 2.62 -3.87 -12.06
N MET A 94 2.78 -4.98 -12.78
CA MET A 94 2.87 -6.34 -12.22
C MET A 94 3.56 -7.30 -13.18
N ASN A 95 4.18 -8.35 -12.66
CA ASN A 95 4.66 -9.47 -13.48
C ASN A 95 3.56 -10.54 -13.57
N VAL A 96 3.34 -11.08 -14.77
CA VAL A 96 2.35 -12.14 -15.02
C VAL A 96 3.08 -13.34 -15.60
N ALA A 97 3.16 -14.43 -14.84
CA ALA A 97 3.57 -15.74 -15.35
C ALA A 97 2.31 -16.54 -15.72
N GLY A 98 2.26 -17.15 -16.90
CA GLY A 98 1.03 -17.65 -17.52
C GLY A 98 0.37 -16.61 -18.42
N THR A 99 -0.87 -16.88 -18.84
CA THR A 99 -1.67 -15.98 -19.70
C THR A 99 -2.91 -15.48 -18.96
N ALA A 100 -3.05 -14.16 -18.84
CA ALA A 100 -4.19 -13.52 -18.20
C ALA A 100 -4.49 -12.14 -18.81
N SER A 101 -5.77 -11.78 -18.87
CA SER A 101 -6.22 -10.41 -19.15
C SER A 101 -6.15 -9.58 -17.88
N ILE A 102 -5.51 -8.41 -17.97
CA ILE A 102 -5.50 -7.40 -16.92
C ILE A 102 -6.35 -6.22 -17.39
N GLU A 103 -7.44 -5.95 -16.69
CA GLU A 103 -8.38 -4.88 -17.05
C GLU A 103 -8.38 -3.80 -15.98
N VAL A 104 -8.16 -2.55 -16.39
CA VAL A 104 -8.08 -1.40 -15.49
C VAL A 104 -9.38 -0.62 -15.55
N TYR A 105 -9.90 -0.30 -14.38
CA TYR A 105 -11.15 0.41 -14.19
C TYR A 105 -10.94 1.63 -13.31
N ARG A 106 -11.87 2.58 -13.42
CA ARG A 106 -12.02 3.67 -12.49
C ARG A 106 -13.46 3.89 -12.09
N SER A 107 -13.68 4.58 -10.98
CA SER A 107 -14.99 5.11 -10.62
C SER A 107 -15.08 6.61 -10.86
N LYS A 108 -16.30 7.09 -11.11
CA LYS A 108 -16.68 8.49 -10.91
C LYS A 108 -16.99 8.73 -9.43
N ILE A 109 -17.20 10.00 -9.05
CA ILE A 109 -17.60 10.37 -7.68
C ILE A 109 -18.88 9.67 -7.21
N ASP A 110 -19.82 9.37 -8.11
CA ASP A 110 -21.06 8.65 -7.82
C ASP A 110 -20.91 7.13 -7.74
N GLY A 111 -19.68 6.62 -7.87
CA GLY A 111 -19.36 5.19 -7.85
C GLY A 111 -19.53 4.49 -9.19
N ALA A 112 -19.97 5.18 -10.25
CA ALA A 112 -20.15 4.54 -11.56
C ALA A 112 -18.80 4.06 -12.14
N ARG A 113 -18.75 2.77 -12.48
CA ARG A 113 -17.57 2.11 -13.09
C ARG A 113 -17.37 2.53 -14.54
N VAL A 114 -16.12 2.80 -14.90
CA VAL A 114 -15.67 3.15 -16.26
C VAL A 114 -14.41 2.35 -16.58
N ALA A 115 -14.42 1.62 -17.71
CA ALA A 115 -13.23 0.95 -18.21
C ALA A 115 -12.19 1.97 -18.69
N VAL A 116 -10.91 1.72 -18.38
CA VAL A 116 -9.79 2.61 -18.71
C VAL A 116 -8.91 1.99 -19.80
N ALA A 117 -8.42 0.78 -19.55
CA ALA A 117 -7.54 0.03 -20.44
C ALA A 117 -7.64 -1.46 -20.13
N GLY A 118 -7.14 -2.31 -21.02
CA GLY A 118 -6.99 -3.72 -20.73
C GLY A 118 -6.15 -4.42 -21.78
N ASN A 119 -5.29 -5.33 -21.35
CA ASN A 119 -4.36 -6.06 -22.21
C ASN A 119 -4.34 -7.55 -21.80
N LEU A 120 -4.25 -8.43 -22.79
CA LEU A 120 -3.86 -9.83 -22.58
C LEU A 120 -2.34 -9.90 -22.43
N ILE A 121 -1.88 -10.47 -21.32
CA ILE A 121 -0.46 -10.61 -21.00
C ILE A 121 -0.11 -12.10 -20.99
N THR A 122 1.00 -12.49 -21.60
CA THR A 122 1.53 -13.86 -21.60
C THR A 122 2.99 -13.82 -21.19
N ASP A 123 3.31 -14.38 -20.01
CA ASP A 123 4.68 -14.51 -19.49
C ASP A 123 5.50 -13.21 -19.56
N ASP A 124 4.88 -12.06 -19.22
CA ASP A 124 5.45 -10.73 -19.38
C ASP A 124 4.97 -9.76 -18.28
N VAL A 125 5.45 -8.52 -18.32
CA VAL A 125 5.08 -7.43 -17.42
C VAL A 125 3.85 -6.70 -17.97
N ALA A 126 2.82 -6.56 -17.14
CA ALA A 126 1.74 -5.61 -17.38
C ALA A 126 2.14 -4.24 -16.81
N GLU A 127 2.12 -3.18 -17.64
CA GLU A 127 2.28 -1.80 -17.19
C GLU A 127 1.23 -0.91 -17.84
N PHE A 128 0.53 -0.10 -17.04
CA PHE A 128 -0.50 0.83 -17.50
C PHE A 128 -0.23 2.21 -16.90
N THR A 129 -0.33 3.26 -17.73
CA THR A 129 -0.29 4.65 -17.28
C THR A 129 -1.71 5.22 -17.19
N ILE A 130 -2.12 5.64 -15.99
CA ILE A 130 -3.48 6.14 -15.73
C ILE A 130 -3.43 7.64 -15.39
N PRO A 131 -3.93 8.53 -16.27
CA PRO A 131 -4.01 9.96 -15.97
C PRO A 131 -4.92 10.25 -14.77
N LEU A 132 -4.45 11.09 -13.85
CA LEU A 132 -5.22 11.52 -12.68
C LEU A 132 -6.16 12.71 -12.98
N SER A 133 -6.15 13.24 -14.20
CA SER A 133 -6.95 14.40 -14.61
C SER A 133 -8.47 14.24 -14.43
N HIS A 134 -8.98 13.00 -14.43
CA HIS A 134 -10.40 12.67 -14.32
C HIS A 134 -10.94 12.52 -12.88
N PHE A 135 -10.14 12.82 -11.85
CA PHE A 135 -10.47 12.55 -10.44
C PHE A 135 -10.58 13.83 -9.59
N GLU A 136 -11.04 14.96 -10.16
CA GLU A 136 -11.20 16.23 -9.43
C GLU A 136 -12.11 16.08 -8.20
N ASP A 137 -13.30 15.53 -8.40
CA ASP A 137 -14.33 15.50 -7.35
C ASP A 137 -14.39 14.16 -6.60
N GLY A 138 -13.62 13.15 -7.03
CA GLY A 138 -13.59 11.83 -6.41
C GLY A 138 -13.32 10.69 -7.39
N GLY A 139 -13.08 9.51 -6.84
CA GLY A 139 -12.96 8.26 -7.59
C GLY A 139 -11.72 7.46 -7.23
N TRP A 140 -11.78 6.18 -7.57
CA TRP A 140 -10.74 5.17 -7.34
C TRP A 140 -10.32 4.58 -8.68
N VAL A 141 -9.14 3.95 -8.70
CA VAL A 141 -8.66 3.11 -9.81
C VAL A 141 -8.39 1.73 -9.25
N TRP A 142 -8.71 0.69 -10.01
CA TRP A 142 -8.39 -0.70 -9.67
C TRP A 142 -8.18 -1.52 -10.94
N PHE A 143 -7.82 -2.77 -10.76
CA PHE A 143 -7.75 -3.73 -11.85
C PHE A 143 -8.45 -5.04 -11.50
N ASP A 144 -8.88 -5.74 -12.54
CA ASP A 144 -9.40 -7.09 -12.48
C ASP A 144 -8.49 -8.01 -13.30
N VAL A 145 -8.42 -9.29 -12.91
CA VAL A 145 -7.61 -10.32 -13.56
C VAL A 145 -8.54 -11.44 -14.01
N THR A 146 -8.47 -11.80 -15.29
CA THR A 146 -9.16 -12.96 -15.86
C THR A 146 -8.13 -13.88 -16.49
N ALA A 147 -7.95 -15.08 -15.94
CA ALA A 147 -6.87 -15.99 -16.31
C ALA A 147 -7.29 -16.93 -17.46
N GLU A 148 -6.49 -17.04 -18.52
CA GLU A 148 -6.69 -18.03 -19.60
C GLU A 148 -5.98 -19.35 -19.30
N THR A 149 -4.78 -19.27 -18.73
CA THR A 149 -4.07 -20.40 -18.09
C THR A 149 -3.97 -20.15 -16.60
N ASP A 150 -3.44 -21.10 -15.84
CA ASP A 150 -2.99 -20.78 -14.48
C ASP A 150 -2.00 -19.61 -14.57
N ALA A 151 -2.29 -18.53 -13.84
CA ALA A 151 -1.55 -17.28 -13.92
C ALA A 151 -1.08 -16.88 -12.52
N THR A 152 0.21 -16.62 -12.36
CA THR A 152 0.79 -16.13 -11.10
C THR A 152 1.19 -14.67 -11.27
N ILE A 153 0.63 -13.83 -10.40
CA ILE A 153 0.87 -12.39 -10.35
C ILE A 153 1.83 -12.09 -9.20
N THR A 154 2.94 -11.42 -9.52
CA THR A 154 3.95 -10.97 -8.55
C THR A 154 4.30 -9.50 -8.79
N GLU A 155 4.92 -8.87 -7.80
CA GLU A 155 5.37 -7.46 -7.86
C GLU A 155 4.29 -6.47 -8.29
N ALA A 156 3.02 -6.80 -7.99
CA ALA A 156 1.91 -5.94 -8.33
C ALA A 156 1.89 -4.72 -7.41
N GLY A 157 1.76 -3.54 -8.01
CA GLY A 157 1.70 -2.29 -7.25
C GLY A 157 1.32 -1.08 -8.10
N TRP A 158 1.08 0.01 -7.39
CA TRP A 158 0.91 1.35 -7.91
C TRP A 158 2.22 2.12 -7.73
N PHE A 159 2.70 2.75 -8.79
CA PHE A 159 3.99 3.42 -8.84
C PHE A 159 3.85 4.83 -9.41
N ALA A 160 4.74 5.73 -8.99
CA ALA A 160 5.05 6.94 -9.73
C ALA A 160 6.19 6.65 -10.72
N ASP A 161 6.18 7.36 -11.83
CA ASP A 161 7.22 7.36 -12.88
C ASP A 161 8.48 8.15 -12.49
N ARG A 162 8.48 8.74 -11.29
CA ARG A 162 9.54 9.63 -10.80
C ARG A 162 9.63 9.65 -9.29
N ALA A 163 10.81 10.04 -8.80
CA ALA A 163 11.03 10.37 -7.39
C ALA A 163 10.24 11.63 -6.99
N PRO A 164 9.92 11.82 -5.68
CA PRO A 164 9.26 13.03 -5.20
C PRO A 164 10.14 14.27 -5.42
N GLY A 165 9.51 15.38 -5.84
CA GLY A 165 10.17 16.68 -5.95
C GLY A 165 10.03 17.52 -4.67
N PRO A 166 10.65 18.71 -4.62
CA PRO A 166 10.45 19.67 -3.54
C PRO A 166 8.97 20.10 -3.41
N GLN A 167 8.48 20.27 -2.20
CA GLN A 167 7.12 20.78 -1.94
C GLN A 167 7.12 22.31 -1.85
N ILE A 168 6.10 22.94 -2.44
CA ILE A 168 5.90 24.39 -2.33
C ILE A 168 5.00 24.70 -1.12
N MET A 169 5.54 25.48 -0.18
CA MET A 169 4.83 25.95 1.02
C MET A 169 3.91 27.14 0.70
N PRO A 170 2.94 27.48 1.57
CA PRO A 170 2.02 28.61 1.34
C PRO A 170 2.70 29.98 1.17
N ASP A 171 3.92 30.15 1.67
CA ASP A 171 4.73 31.36 1.53
C ASP A 171 5.61 31.37 0.25
N GLY A 172 5.51 30.33 -0.58
CA GLY A 172 6.28 30.17 -1.80
C GLY A 172 7.67 29.55 -1.62
N THR A 173 8.06 29.19 -0.39
CA THR A 173 9.34 28.49 -0.14
C THR A 173 9.26 27.02 -0.54
N GLU A 174 10.42 26.44 -0.88
CA GLU A 174 10.57 25.02 -1.21
C GLU A 174 11.15 24.23 -0.03
N VAL A 175 10.59 23.05 0.25
CA VAL A 175 11.11 22.11 1.25
C VAL A 175 11.25 20.69 0.68
N GLY A 176 12.27 19.97 1.14
CA GLY A 176 12.56 18.61 0.69
C GLY A 176 13.10 18.53 -0.75
N PRO A 177 13.11 17.33 -1.38
CA PRO A 177 12.67 16.06 -0.80
C PRO A 177 13.55 15.65 0.40
N PHE A 178 12.94 14.95 1.36
CA PHE A 178 13.64 14.41 2.53
C PHE A 178 13.86 12.91 2.36
N GLU A 179 14.84 12.36 3.08
CA GLU A 179 14.98 10.91 3.19
C GLU A 179 13.70 10.28 3.79
N LYS A 180 13.38 9.06 3.37
CA LYS A 180 12.24 8.28 3.88
C LYS A 180 12.53 7.85 5.32
N ARG A 181 12.18 8.70 6.28
CA ARG A 181 12.42 8.47 7.71
C ARG A 181 11.17 8.81 8.51
N ALA A 182 10.84 7.95 9.46
CA ALA A 182 9.70 8.08 10.34
C ALA A 182 10.08 7.72 11.78
N THR A 183 9.80 8.64 12.69
CA THR A 183 9.79 8.35 14.13
C THR A 183 8.39 7.89 14.53
N VAL A 184 8.30 6.69 15.09
CA VAL A 184 7.02 6.09 15.50
C VAL A 184 6.81 6.25 17.00
N GLY A 185 5.74 6.92 17.38
CA GLY A 185 5.37 7.11 18.77
C GLY A 185 4.28 6.15 19.25
N ILE A 186 4.51 5.47 20.37
CA ILE A 186 3.56 4.51 20.96
C ILE A 186 3.31 4.86 22.43
N PRO A 187 2.36 5.77 22.76
CA PRO A 187 1.94 5.96 24.13
C PRO A 187 1.28 4.69 24.66
N THR A 188 1.70 4.24 25.84
CA THR A 188 1.10 3.07 26.49
C THR A 188 0.68 3.37 27.92
N PHE A 189 -0.42 2.75 28.34
CA PHE A 189 -0.93 2.82 29.71
C PHE A 189 -1.54 1.48 30.08
N ASN A 190 -0.83 0.71 30.89
CA ASN A 190 -1.31 -0.56 31.42
C ASN A 190 -1.81 -1.54 30.33
N ARG A 191 -1.19 -1.53 29.14
CA ARG A 191 -1.45 -2.49 28.06
C ARG A 191 -0.14 -3.12 27.57
N PRO A 192 0.58 -3.83 28.45
CA PRO A 192 1.91 -4.34 28.15
C PRO A 192 1.94 -5.30 26.96
N HIS A 193 1.01 -6.26 26.90
CA HIS A 193 0.82 -7.14 25.75
C HIS A 193 0.61 -6.39 24.42
N ASP A 194 -0.27 -5.38 24.38
CA ASP A 194 -0.53 -4.61 23.15
C ASP A 194 0.70 -3.81 22.71
N ALA A 195 1.48 -3.29 23.66
CA ALA A 195 2.71 -2.56 23.38
C ALA A 195 3.78 -3.47 22.75
N VAL A 196 3.99 -4.68 23.30
CA VAL A 196 4.91 -5.67 22.71
C VAL A 196 4.43 -6.14 21.34
N ALA A 197 3.12 -6.38 21.19
CA ALA A 197 2.54 -6.75 19.90
C ALA A 197 2.74 -5.66 18.83
N ALA A 198 2.60 -4.38 19.21
CA ALA A 198 2.85 -3.25 18.32
C ALA A 198 4.32 -3.16 17.89
N LEU A 199 5.27 -3.33 18.83
CA LEU A 199 6.70 -3.34 18.51
C LEU A 199 7.04 -4.47 17.52
N ARG A 200 6.53 -5.68 17.77
CA ARG A 200 6.72 -6.81 16.85
C ARG A 200 6.16 -6.51 15.46
N ALA A 201 4.94 -5.99 15.38
CA ALA A 201 4.28 -5.67 14.12
C ALA A 201 5.07 -4.64 13.27
N LEU A 202 5.71 -3.65 13.91
CA LEU A 202 6.55 -2.67 13.20
C LEU A 202 7.78 -3.31 12.54
N GLY A 203 8.31 -4.39 13.11
CA GLY A 203 9.46 -5.12 12.56
C GLY A 203 9.11 -6.20 11.53
N GLU A 204 7.82 -6.47 11.26
CA GLU A 204 7.41 -7.60 10.40
C GLU A 204 7.64 -7.35 8.91
N ASP A 205 7.54 -6.10 8.45
CA ASP A 205 7.74 -5.75 7.04
C ASP A 205 9.07 -5.00 6.88
N PRO A 206 10.05 -5.56 6.15
CA PRO A 206 11.37 -4.94 5.98
C PRO A 206 11.34 -3.53 5.38
N LEU A 207 10.35 -3.21 4.53
CA LEU A 207 10.23 -1.87 3.95
C LEU A 207 9.69 -0.86 4.95
N VAL A 208 8.88 -1.30 5.91
CA VAL A 208 8.40 -0.46 7.02
C VAL A 208 9.54 -0.26 8.01
N ASP A 209 10.19 -1.34 8.45
CA ASP A 209 11.29 -1.27 9.42
C ASP A 209 12.45 -0.40 8.92
N ALA A 210 12.81 -0.49 7.64
CA ALA A 210 13.85 0.33 7.03
C ALA A 210 13.53 1.84 7.03
N ALA A 211 12.25 2.23 7.07
CA ALA A 211 11.83 3.63 7.14
C ALA A 211 11.76 4.15 8.58
N ILE A 212 11.78 3.29 9.59
CA ILE A 212 11.68 3.68 11.00
C ILE A 212 13.07 4.02 11.54
N ASP A 213 13.29 5.28 11.89
CA ASP A 213 14.57 5.72 12.45
C ASP A 213 14.59 5.74 13.98
N ALA A 214 13.42 5.94 14.61
CA ALA A 214 13.25 5.86 16.05
C ALA A 214 11.85 5.34 16.43
N VAL A 215 11.77 4.64 17.55
CA VAL A 215 10.52 4.25 18.22
C VAL A 215 10.50 4.83 19.62
N VAL A 216 9.56 5.74 19.87
CA VAL A 216 9.43 6.47 21.13
C VAL A 216 8.21 5.94 21.89
N MET A 217 8.44 5.37 23.07
CA MET A 217 7.38 4.78 23.90
C MET A 217 7.24 5.51 25.24
N PRO A 218 6.33 6.49 25.35
CA PRO A 218 5.91 7.03 26.62
C PRO A 218 5.13 5.97 27.42
N ASP A 219 5.74 5.39 28.43
CA ASP A 219 5.07 4.49 29.37
C ASP A 219 4.51 5.31 30.54
N GLN A 220 3.18 5.38 30.56
CA GLN A 220 2.41 6.18 31.51
C GLN A 220 1.75 5.31 32.60
N GLY A 221 1.97 3.99 32.55
CA GLY A 221 1.32 3.01 33.40
C GLY A 221 2.13 2.60 34.63
N ASN A 222 1.60 1.61 35.33
CA ASN A 222 2.26 0.87 36.40
C ASN A 222 2.32 -0.65 36.13
N ARG A 223 1.80 -1.09 34.97
CA ARG A 223 2.08 -2.40 34.36
C ARG A 223 2.94 -2.13 33.13
N HIS A 224 4.24 -2.28 33.29
CA HIS A 224 5.21 -1.84 32.30
C HIS A 224 5.33 -2.86 31.16
N PRO A 225 5.46 -2.43 29.88
CA PRO A 225 5.78 -3.33 28.77
C PRO A 225 7.06 -4.13 29.02
N ALA A 226 8.02 -3.56 29.75
CA ALA A 226 9.27 -4.21 30.13
C ALA A 226 9.07 -5.51 30.96
N ASP A 227 7.90 -5.69 31.59
CA ASP A 227 7.57 -6.89 32.36
C ASP A 227 6.82 -7.95 31.50
N GLU A 228 6.54 -7.66 30.23
CA GLU A 228 5.79 -8.55 29.32
C GLU A 228 6.70 -9.55 28.61
N PRO A 229 6.28 -10.82 28.50
CA PRO A 229 7.00 -11.80 27.67
C PRO A 229 7.21 -11.33 26.23
N GLY A 230 8.47 -11.35 25.80
CA GLY A 230 8.85 -10.96 24.44
C GLY A 230 9.23 -9.49 24.26
N TYR A 231 9.17 -8.68 25.32
CA TYR A 231 9.64 -7.29 25.28
C TYR A 231 11.11 -7.19 24.88
N ASP A 232 11.99 -7.94 25.56
CA ASP A 232 13.44 -7.88 25.31
C ASP A 232 13.78 -8.24 23.85
N GLU A 233 13.11 -9.23 23.27
CA GLU A 233 13.25 -9.61 21.87
C GLU A 233 12.79 -8.48 20.93
N ALA A 234 11.62 -7.90 21.20
CA ALA A 234 11.05 -6.83 20.38
C ALA A 234 11.90 -5.55 20.43
N VAL A 235 12.44 -5.19 21.59
CA VAL A 235 13.33 -4.03 21.74
C VAL A 235 14.71 -4.30 21.13
N ALA A 236 15.26 -5.51 21.29
CA ALA A 236 16.54 -5.87 20.69
C ALA A 236 16.56 -5.73 19.16
N HIS A 237 15.42 -5.95 18.48
CA HIS A 237 15.27 -5.71 17.04
C HIS A 237 15.53 -4.24 16.65
N PHE A 238 15.03 -3.29 17.45
CA PHE A 238 15.22 -1.85 17.20
C PHE A 238 16.56 -1.34 17.71
N GLY A 239 17.13 -1.98 18.74
CA GLY A 239 18.42 -1.60 19.32
C GLY A 239 18.42 -0.14 19.78
N ASP A 240 19.41 0.63 19.33
CA ASP A 240 19.56 2.04 19.69
C ASP A 240 18.45 2.96 19.16
N ARG A 241 17.57 2.46 18.26
CA ARG A 241 16.41 3.21 17.75
C ARG A 241 15.24 3.24 18.75
N PHE A 242 15.22 2.39 19.76
CA PHE A 242 14.11 2.31 20.71
C PHE A 242 14.37 3.14 21.97
N HIS A 243 13.38 3.96 22.35
CA HIS A 243 13.45 4.84 23.51
C HIS A 243 12.18 4.72 24.35
N GLU A 244 12.30 4.14 25.55
CA GLU A 244 11.23 4.10 26.55
C GLU A 244 11.34 5.30 27.50
N PHE A 245 10.24 6.00 27.70
CA PHE A 245 10.17 7.14 28.61
C PHE A 245 9.06 6.96 29.64
N ARG A 246 9.44 6.68 30.88
CA ARG A 246 8.48 6.58 31.98
C ARG A 246 8.06 7.95 32.46
N GLN A 247 6.75 8.16 32.59
CA GLN A 247 6.16 9.39 33.12
C GLN A 247 4.86 9.11 33.86
N GLY A 248 4.34 10.11 34.57
CA GLY A 248 2.99 10.01 35.14
C GLY A 248 1.91 9.91 34.06
N ASN A 249 0.70 9.47 34.44
CA ASN A 249 -0.41 9.44 33.51
C ASN A 249 -0.90 10.84 33.13
N LEU A 250 -0.52 11.31 31.95
CA LEU A 250 -0.90 12.60 31.38
C LEU A 250 -1.91 12.44 30.21
N GLY A 251 -2.56 11.28 30.14
CA GLY A 251 -3.51 10.95 29.08
C GLY A 251 -2.88 10.84 27.69
N GLY A 252 -3.75 10.79 26.66
CA GLY A 252 -3.31 10.71 25.26
C GLY A 252 -2.48 11.93 24.86
N SER A 253 -2.94 13.14 25.21
CA SER A 253 -2.22 14.39 24.90
C SER A 253 -0.82 14.41 25.49
N GLY A 254 -0.63 14.02 26.75
CA GLY A 254 0.69 13.97 27.37
C GLY A 254 1.61 12.90 26.77
N GLY A 255 1.05 11.78 26.32
CA GLY A 255 1.80 10.76 25.58
C GLY A 255 2.28 11.26 24.22
N TYR A 256 1.38 11.76 23.37
CA TYR A 256 1.76 12.29 22.05
C TYR A 256 2.60 13.58 22.14
N SER A 257 2.35 14.43 23.15
CA SER A 257 3.23 15.56 23.45
C SER A 257 4.63 15.12 23.82
N ARG A 258 4.78 14.00 24.53
CA ARG A 258 6.10 13.44 24.84
C ARG A 258 6.81 12.99 23.56
N ILE A 259 6.09 12.32 22.66
CA ILE A 259 6.66 11.87 21.37
C ILE A 259 7.13 13.03 20.52
N MET A 260 6.38 14.13 20.42
CA MET A 260 6.80 15.30 19.64
C MET A 260 7.91 16.12 20.31
N TYR A 261 8.13 15.94 21.62
CA TYR A 261 9.14 16.66 22.37
C TYR A 261 10.54 16.02 22.22
N GLU A 262 10.59 14.70 22.15
CA GLU A 262 11.82 13.91 21.96
C GLU A 262 12.21 13.85 20.47
#